data_AF-B0SSU6-F1
#
_entry.id   AF-B0SSU6-F1
#
_cell.length_a   1.000
_cell.length_b   1.000
_cell.length_c   1.000
_cell.angle_alpha   90.00
_cell.angle_beta   90.00
_cell.angle_gamma   90.00
#
_symmetry.space_group_name_H-M   'P 1'
#
loop_
_entity.id
_entity.type
_entity.pdbx_description
1 polymer ?
#
loop_
_entity_poly.entity_id
_entity_poly.type
_entity_poly.pdbx_seq_one_letter_code
_entity_poly.pdbx_strand_id
1 'polypeptide(L)'
;MSYEQLSSLPANTTITFIGTYPNRTGIRIRKFKVDPDPQNKNRIKHSEEKSILLEFNGSVLSKVEIQITTEDTEIEQKTKTKITDSTPLDDSVNDMVIQFSGIDGSDSFPLSTLRNDSIKQERNDFKKDFYIKFLLDFYSQLASINALQKSSGNPNQKKMFKQLNQSLGY
;
A
#
# COMPACT_ATOMS: atom_id res chain seq x y z
N MET A 1 -20.79 -14.72 11.85
CA MET A 1 -20.13 -14.49 10.54
C MET A 1 -19.32 -13.22 10.66
N SER A 2 -18.01 -13.32 10.88
CA SER A 2 -17.20 -12.16 11.28
C SER A 2 -17.09 -11.14 10.14
N TYR A 3 -17.25 -9.86 10.46
CA TYR A 3 -16.98 -8.73 9.56
C TYR A 3 -15.48 -8.58 9.24
N GLU A 4 -14.67 -9.56 9.62
CA GLU A 4 -13.21 -9.44 9.75
C GLU A 4 -12.48 -9.92 8.51
N GLN A 5 -13.10 -10.77 7.68
CA GLN A 5 -12.42 -11.42 6.56
C GLN A 5 -13.20 -11.27 5.24
N LEU A 6 -12.50 -10.80 4.22
CA LEU A 6 -12.98 -10.76 2.84
C LEU A 6 -12.66 -12.10 2.17
N SER A 7 -13.68 -12.75 1.62
CA SER A 7 -13.58 -14.11 1.07
C SER A 7 -13.17 -14.17 -0.40
N SER A 8 -13.25 -13.05 -1.10
CA SER A 8 -12.95 -12.96 -2.54
C SER A 8 -12.01 -11.79 -2.80
N LEU A 9 -10.74 -12.12 -2.97
CA LEU A 9 -9.66 -11.17 -3.24
C LEU A 9 -8.99 -11.54 -4.57
N PRO A 10 -8.40 -10.57 -5.28
CA PRO A 10 -7.52 -10.87 -6.41
C PRO A 10 -6.38 -11.82 -5.98
N ALA A 11 -5.82 -12.55 -6.94
CA ALA A 11 -4.70 -13.44 -6.68
C ALA A 11 -3.56 -12.70 -5.96
N ASN A 12 -2.91 -13.40 -5.03
CA ASN A 12 -1.77 -12.90 -4.25
C ASN A 12 -2.04 -11.56 -3.55
N THR A 13 -3.28 -11.30 -3.14
CA THR A 13 -3.67 -10.06 -2.46
C THR A 13 -4.26 -10.37 -1.09
N THR A 14 -3.83 -9.63 -0.07
CA THR A 14 -4.43 -9.69 1.28
C THR A 14 -4.90 -8.31 1.73
N ILE A 15 -5.93 -8.30 2.57
CA ILE A 15 -6.48 -7.09 3.16
C ILE A 15 -6.58 -7.29 4.67
N THR A 16 -6.07 -6.31 5.40
CA THR A 16 -6.14 -6.28 6.86
C THR A 16 -6.69 -4.94 7.30
N PHE A 17 -7.69 -4.94 8.17
CA PHE A 17 -8.19 -3.71 8.79
C PHE A 17 -7.31 -3.32 9.97
N ILE A 18 -7.11 -2.02 10.14
CA ILE A 18 -6.45 -1.47 11.32
C ILE A 18 -7.52 -1.16 12.36
N GLY A 19 -7.38 -1.74 13.54
CA GLY A 19 -8.40 -1.73 14.59
C GLY A 19 -9.45 -2.82 14.43
N THR A 20 -10.34 -2.91 15.41
CA THR A 20 -11.45 -3.86 15.45
C THR A 20 -12.77 -3.16 15.15
N TYR A 21 -13.76 -3.89 14.63
CA TYR A 21 -15.09 -3.31 14.43
C TYR A 21 -15.71 -2.96 15.80
N PRO A 22 -16.36 -1.79 15.96
CA PRO A 22 -16.63 -0.76 14.94
C PRO A 22 -15.52 0.31 14.79
N ASN A 23 -14.51 0.32 15.64
CA ASN A 23 -13.46 1.34 15.73
C ASN A 23 -12.28 1.11 14.76
N ARG A 24 -12.59 0.81 13.50
CA ARG A 24 -11.55 0.66 12.48
C ARG A 24 -11.03 2.03 12.08
N THR A 25 -9.72 2.19 12.09
CA THR A 25 -9.04 3.43 11.72
C THR A 25 -8.36 3.31 10.36
N GLY A 26 -8.32 2.15 9.73
CA GLY A 26 -7.64 2.01 8.46
C GLY A 26 -7.78 0.67 7.78
N ILE A 27 -7.18 0.60 6.60
CA ILE A 27 -7.10 -0.59 5.76
C ILE A 27 -5.69 -0.69 5.18
N ARG A 28 -5.09 -1.87 5.29
CA ARG A 28 -3.86 -2.21 4.60
C ARG A 28 -4.12 -3.28 3.56
N ILE A 29 -3.67 -3.02 2.35
CA ILE A 29 -3.75 -3.92 1.21
C ILE A 29 -2.32 -4.34 0.88
N ARG A 30 -2.08 -5.64 0.73
CA ARG A 30 -0.78 -6.19 0.33
C ARG A 30 -0.94 -7.00 -0.94
N LYS A 31 0.05 -6.90 -1.82
CA LYS A 31 0.17 -7.70 -3.03
C LYS A 31 1.54 -8.38 -3.03
N PHE A 32 1.53 -9.66 -3.33
CA PHE A 32 2.73 -10.50 -3.37
C PHE A 32 3.06 -10.88 -4.81
N LYS A 33 4.34 -10.78 -5.15
CA LYS A 33 4.94 -11.42 -6.32
C LYS A 33 5.97 -12.41 -5.80
N VAL A 34 5.87 -13.65 -6.23
CA VAL A 34 6.76 -14.73 -5.82
C VAL A 34 7.30 -15.38 -7.08
N ASP A 35 8.61 -15.32 -7.24
CA ASP A 35 9.33 -15.92 -8.35
C ASP A 35 9.99 -17.22 -7.83
N PRO A 36 9.51 -18.40 -8.25
CA PRO A 36 10.10 -19.67 -7.82
C PRO A 36 11.49 -19.88 -8.42
N ASP A 37 12.31 -20.68 -7.76
CA ASP A 37 13.62 -21.08 -8.27
C ASP A 37 13.46 -21.89 -9.57
N PRO A 38 14.08 -21.46 -10.69
CA PRO A 38 14.02 -22.18 -11.96
C PRO A 38 14.54 -23.63 -11.88
N GLN A 39 15.49 -23.89 -10.97
CA GLN A 39 16.09 -25.21 -10.77
C GLN A 39 15.31 -26.06 -9.76
N ASN A 40 14.55 -25.44 -8.87
CA ASN A 40 13.72 -26.12 -7.88
C ASN A 40 12.40 -25.37 -7.62
N LYS A 41 11.33 -25.76 -8.33
CA LYS A 41 10.00 -25.12 -8.23
C LYS A 41 9.37 -25.15 -6.83
N ASN A 42 9.90 -25.95 -5.90
CA ASN A 42 9.44 -25.98 -4.51
C ASN A 42 10.15 -24.94 -3.62
N ARG A 43 11.12 -24.20 -4.17
CA ARG A 43 11.82 -23.10 -3.48
C ARG A 43 11.41 -21.77 -4.11
N ILE A 44 11.28 -20.77 -3.26
CA ILE A 44 11.12 -19.38 -3.69
C ILE A 44 12.53 -18.82 -3.86
N LYS A 45 12.81 -18.19 -5.01
CA LYS A 45 14.09 -17.51 -5.24
C LYS A 45 14.00 -16.05 -4.86
N HIS A 46 12.98 -15.37 -5.37
CA HIS A 46 12.74 -13.96 -5.13
C HIS A 46 11.28 -13.71 -4.72
N SER A 47 11.07 -12.77 -3.80
CA SER A 47 9.74 -12.28 -3.49
C SER A 47 9.70 -10.77 -3.34
N GLU A 48 8.59 -10.18 -3.77
CA GLU A 48 8.27 -8.77 -3.62
C GLU A 48 6.90 -8.64 -2.97
N GLU A 49 6.83 -7.93 -1.85
CA GLU A 49 5.60 -7.45 -1.24
C GLU A 49 5.48 -5.95 -1.48
N LYS A 50 4.36 -5.54 -2.09
CA LYS A 50 3.95 -4.14 -2.18
C LYS A 50 2.70 -3.95 -1.33
N SER A 51 2.70 -2.93 -0.48
CA SER A 51 1.55 -2.63 0.36
C SER A 51 1.25 -1.14 0.45
N ILE A 52 -0.03 -0.84 0.62
CA ILE A 52 -0.51 0.48 0.99
C ILE A 52 -1.35 0.36 2.26
N LEU A 53 -1.14 1.26 3.19
CA LEU A 53 -1.99 1.50 4.34
C LEU A 53 -2.63 2.88 4.17
N LEU A 54 -3.95 2.90 4.31
CA LEU A 54 -4.76 4.11 4.38
C LEU A 54 -5.36 4.18 5.79
N GLU A 55 -5.02 5.23 6.54
CA GLU A 55 -5.62 5.50 7.85
C GLU A 55 -6.51 6.73 7.79
N PHE A 56 -7.64 6.68 8.50
CA PHE A 56 -8.70 7.67 8.48
C PHE A 56 -8.95 8.19 9.89
N ASN A 57 -9.18 9.50 10.00
CA ASN A 57 -9.77 10.12 11.17
C ASN A 57 -11.25 10.40 10.85
N GLY A 58 -12.14 9.56 11.37
CA GLY A 58 -13.53 9.52 10.94
C GLY A 58 -13.63 9.11 9.46
N SER A 59 -14.15 9.99 8.60
CA SER A 59 -14.23 9.78 7.16
C SER A 59 -13.07 10.40 6.36
N VAL A 60 -12.16 11.12 7.02
CA VAL A 60 -11.10 11.89 6.35
C VAL A 60 -9.80 11.07 6.32
N LEU A 61 -9.20 10.95 5.14
CA LEU A 61 -7.88 10.32 4.99
C LEU A 61 -6.84 11.13 5.78
N SER A 62 -6.23 10.48 6.76
CA SER A 62 -5.29 11.10 7.70
C SER A 62 -3.85 10.69 7.47
N LYS A 63 -3.61 9.51 6.88
CA LYS A 63 -2.25 9.04 6.58
C LYS A 63 -2.25 8.01 5.48
N VAL A 64 -1.21 8.09 4.63
CA VAL A 64 -0.88 7.08 3.62
C VAL A 64 0.51 6.53 3.95
N GLU A 65 0.62 5.22 3.99
CA GLU A 65 1.91 4.54 4.14
C GLU A 65 2.07 3.51 3.03
N ILE A 66 3.11 3.67 2.22
CA ILE A 66 3.51 2.71 1.22
C ILE A 66 4.69 1.92 1.76
N GLN A 67 4.66 0.61 1.61
CA GLN A 67 5.81 -0.23 1.93
C GLN A 67 6.07 -1.20 0.79
N ILE A 68 7.32 -1.24 0.35
CA ILE A 68 7.85 -2.22 -0.60
C ILE A 68 8.90 -3.04 0.13
N THR A 69 8.78 -4.35 0.08
CA THR A 69 9.76 -5.27 0.65
C THR A 69 10.17 -6.24 -0.44
N THR A 70 11.46 -6.30 -0.73
CA THR A 70 12.04 -7.27 -1.66
C THR A 70 12.94 -8.21 -0.89
N GLU A 71 12.91 -9.47 -1.26
CA GLU A 71 13.68 -10.53 -0.64
C GLU A 71 14.31 -11.40 -1.72
N ASP A 72 15.63 -11.54 -1.65
CA ASP A 72 16.41 -12.50 -2.42
C ASP A 72 16.92 -13.58 -1.45
N THR A 73 16.40 -14.79 -1.65
CA THR A 73 16.68 -15.91 -0.76
C THR A 73 18.02 -16.59 -1.06
N GLU A 74 18.62 -16.38 -2.24
CA GLU A 74 19.91 -16.98 -2.60
C GLU A 74 21.06 -16.32 -1.84
N ILE A 75 20.95 -15.01 -1.66
CA ILE A 75 21.93 -14.18 -0.95
C ILE A 75 21.45 -13.74 0.44
N GLU A 76 20.31 -14.29 0.89
CA GLU A 76 19.66 -13.98 2.18
C GLU A 76 19.47 -12.46 2.41
N GLN A 77 19.24 -11.71 1.33
CA GLN A 77 19.12 -10.27 1.38
C GLN A 77 17.65 -9.85 1.38
N LYS A 78 17.28 -9.03 2.36
CA LYS A 78 15.96 -8.41 2.45
C LYS A 78 16.12 -6.90 2.50
N THR A 79 15.43 -6.20 1.62
CA THR A 79 15.36 -4.73 1.65
C THR A 79 13.92 -4.28 1.81
N LYS A 80 13.75 -3.15 2.48
CA LYS A 80 12.45 -2.55 2.73
C LYS A 80 12.52 -1.04 2.55
N THR A 81 11.68 -0.55 1.65
CA THR A 81 11.42 0.87 1.45
C THR A 81 10.05 1.19 2.01
N LYS A 82 9.96 2.23 2.83
CA LYS A 82 8.72 2.74 3.42
C LYS A 82 8.60 4.22 3.13
N ILE A 83 7.44 4.63 2.62
CA ILE A 83 7.10 6.04 2.36
C ILE A 83 5.90 6.37 3.23
N THR A 84 6.00 7.42 4.01
CA THR A 84 4.92 7.87 4.90
C THR A 84 4.52 9.29 4.56
N ASP A 85 3.25 9.47 4.19
CA ASP A 85 2.58 10.75 4.04
C ASP A 85 1.60 10.90 5.23
N SER A 86 1.95 11.74 6.19
CA SER A 86 1.17 11.89 7.44
C SER A 86 0.09 12.98 7.33
N THR A 87 0.06 13.73 6.23
CA THR A 87 -0.91 14.80 6.01
C THR A 87 -1.29 14.88 4.52
N PRO A 88 -1.86 13.80 3.95
CA PRO A 88 -2.04 13.65 2.50
C PRO A 88 -2.97 14.70 1.88
N LEU A 89 -3.80 15.36 2.69
CA LEU A 89 -4.78 16.35 2.27
C LEU A 89 -4.43 17.79 2.70
N ASP A 90 -3.29 18.01 3.39
CA ASP A 90 -2.86 19.34 3.83
C ASP A 90 -1.73 19.88 2.97
N ASP A 91 -2.06 20.66 1.94
CA ASP A 91 -1.08 21.21 1.00
C ASP A 91 -0.01 22.12 1.65
N SER A 92 -0.25 22.60 2.87
CA SER A 92 0.69 23.48 3.57
C SER A 92 1.79 22.73 4.35
N VAL A 93 1.54 21.47 4.73
CA VAL A 93 2.46 20.66 5.55
C VAL A 93 2.74 19.28 4.94
N ASN A 94 2.13 18.94 3.79
CA ASN A 94 2.34 17.66 3.10
C ASN A 94 3.79 17.49 2.63
N ASP A 95 4.59 16.89 3.50
CA ASP A 95 5.87 16.31 3.16
C ASP A 95 5.86 14.81 3.46
N MET A 96 6.54 14.06 2.60
CA MET A 96 6.65 12.61 2.72
C MET A 96 7.99 12.25 3.34
N VAL A 97 8.02 11.23 4.19
CA VAL A 97 9.29 10.65 4.67
C VAL A 97 9.55 9.34 3.97
N ILE A 98 10.72 9.22 3.35
CA ILE A 98 11.19 7.99 2.73
C ILE A 98 12.20 7.33 3.68
N GLN A 99 11.99 6.06 3.95
CA GLN A 99 12.83 5.24 4.81
C GLN A 99 13.28 4.01 4.04
N PHE A 100 14.57 3.69 4.12
CA PHE A 100 15.18 2.50 3.55
C PHE A 100 15.76 1.68 4.68
N SER A 101 15.67 0.36 4.56
CA SER A 101 16.27 -0.58 5.50
C SER A 101 16.72 -1.83 4.76
N GLY A 102 17.89 -2.35 5.13
CA GLY A 102 18.48 -3.53 4.53
C GLY A 102 19.62 -4.06 5.40
N ILE A 103 20.48 -4.90 4.80
CA ILE A 103 21.60 -5.52 5.51
C ILE A 103 22.62 -4.51 6.02
N ASP A 104 22.83 -3.42 5.27
CA ASP A 104 23.81 -2.37 5.59
C ASP A 104 23.28 -1.32 6.58
N GLY A 105 22.07 -1.50 7.10
CA GLY A 105 21.43 -0.61 8.07
C GLY A 105 20.15 0.05 7.53
N SER A 106 19.78 1.18 8.14
CA SER A 106 18.59 1.94 7.78
C SER A 106 18.90 3.42 7.65
N ASP A 107 18.28 4.06 6.67
CA ASP A 107 18.37 5.49 6.43
C ASP A 107 16.98 6.08 6.22
N SER A 108 16.82 7.37 6.48
CA SER A 108 15.57 8.08 6.24
C SER A 108 15.80 9.54 5.93
N PHE A 109 15.04 10.06 4.98
CA PHE A 109 15.04 11.49 4.68
C PHE A 109 13.63 11.97 4.31
N PRO A 110 13.30 13.23 4.64
CA PRO A 110 12.09 13.87 4.16
C PRO A 110 12.21 14.21 2.67
N LEU A 111 11.13 14.11 1.91
CA LEU A 111 11.12 14.36 0.47
C LEU A 111 11.49 15.82 0.17
N SER A 112 11.19 16.74 1.09
CA SER A 112 11.60 18.14 1.01
C SER A 112 13.11 18.35 0.84
N THR A 113 13.97 17.41 1.27
CA THR A 113 15.43 17.54 1.08
C THR A 113 15.89 17.26 -0.35
N LEU A 114 15.06 16.62 -1.18
CA LEU A 114 15.39 16.42 -2.59
C LEU A 114 15.29 17.76 -3.37
N ARG A 115 16.14 17.90 -4.38
CA ARG A 115 16.22 19.13 -5.17
C ARG A 115 14.97 19.28 -6.05
N ASN A 116 14.45 20.49 -6.17
CA ASN A 116 13.28 20.76 -6.99
C ASN A 116 13.28 22.18 -7.57
N ASP A 117 14.25 22.46 -8.43
CA ASP A 117 14.36 23.71 -9.17
C ASP A 117 14.10 23.51 -10.67
N SER A 118 14.24 24.58 -11.47
CA SER A 118 13.98 24.54 -12.91
C SER A 118 14.89 23.61 -13.70
N ILE A 119 16.02 23.17 -13.12
CA ILE A 119 17.02 22.32 -13.78
C ILE A 119 16.87 20.88 -13.34
N LYS A 120 16.61 20.63 -12.04
CA LYS A 120 16.45 19.30 -11.47
C LYS A 120 15.22 19.24 -10.57
N GLN A 121 14.20 18.51 -11.02
CA GLN A 121 12.89 18.41 -10.37
C GLN A 121 12.69 17.06 -9.66
N GLU A 122 13.67 16.63 -8.87
CA GLU A 122 13.68 15.28 -8.26
C GLU A 122 12.43 14.98 -7.43
N ARG A 123 11.89 15.99 -6.71
CA ARG A 123 10.63 15.83 -5.96
C ARG A 123 9.44 15.61 -6.89
N ASN A 124 9.33 16.40 -7.95
CA ASN A 124 8.24 16.26 -8.91
C ASN A 124 8.34 14.92 -9.65
N ASP A 125 9.55 14.52 -10.04
CA ASP A 125 9.82 13.26 -10.72
C ASP A 125 9.46 12.09 -9.80
N PHE A 126 9.89 12.10 -8.54
CA PHE A 126 9.48 11.09 -7.55
C PHE A 126 7.96 10.99 -7.40
N LYS A 127 7.28 12.15 -7.24
CA LYS A 127 5.82 12.18 -7.10
C LYS A 127 5.12 11.62 -8.34
N LYS A 128 5.52 12.08 -9.52
CA LYS A 128 4.91 11.72 -10.80
C LYS A 128 5.21 10.28 -11.20
N ASP A 129 6.47 9.88 -11.13
CA ASP A 129 6.92 8.61 -11.70
C ASP A 129 6.79 7.42 -10.77
N PHE A 130 6.69 7.67 -9.47
CA PHE A 130 6.52 6.62 -8.48
C PHE A 130 5.24 6.79 -7.68
N TYR A 131 5.10 7.86 -6.88
CA TYR A 131 4.04 7.95 -5.87
C TYR A 131 2.63 7.91 -6.46
N ILE A 132 2.36 8.75 -7.46
CA ILE A 132 1.04 8.83 -8.12
C ILE A 132 0.74 7.52 -8.86
N LYS A 133 1.71 6.95 -9.58
CA LYS A 133 1.53 5.65 -10.25
C LYS A 133 1.18 4.55 -9.26
N PHE A 134 1.84 4.52 -8.11
CA PHE A 134 1.57 3.56 -7.05
C PHE A 134 0.15 3.72 -6.49
N LEU A 135 -0.30 4.96 -6.23
CA LEU A 135 -1.67 5.23 -5.80
C LEU A 135 -2.70 4.77 -6.83
N LEU A 136 -2.46 5.05 -8.12
CA LEU A 136 -3.35 4.63 -9.21
C LEU A 136 -3.44 3.10 -9.32
N ASP A 137 -2.30 2.40 -9.23
CA ASP A 137 -2.26 0.94 -9.24
C ASP A 137 -3.08 0.33 -8.10
N PHE A 138 -2.98 0.91 -6.89
CA PHE A 138 -3.77 0.47 -5.74
C PHE A 138 -5.25 0.84 -5.85
N TYR A 139 -5.57 1.99 -6.44
CA TYR A 139 -6.95 2.35 -6.74
C TYR A 139 -7.61 1.33 -7.69
N SER A 140 -6.92 0.92 -8.75
CA SER A 140 -7.39 -0.14 -9.65
C SER A 140 -7.57 -1.47 -8.93
N GLN A 141 -6.72 -1.80 -7.96
CA GLN A 141 -6.89 -3.00 -7.12
C GLN A 141 -8.14 -2.91 -6.23
N LEU A 142 -8.37 -1.77 -5.57
CA LEU A 142 -9.57 -1.53 -4.78
C LEU A 142 -10.84 -1.68 -5.61
N ALA A 143 -10.85 -1.12 -6.82
CA ALA A 143 -11.97 -1.27 -7.76
C ALA A 143 -12.21 -2.75 -8.11
N SER A 144 -11.14 -3.52 -8.35
CA SER A 144 -11.21 -4.96 -8.64
C SER A 144 -11.74 -5.76 -7.45
N ILE A 145 -11.27 -5.46 -6.24
CA ILE A 145 -11.76 -6.09 -5.01
C ILE A 145 -13.26 -5.80 -4.85
N ASN A 146 -13.67 -4.54 -5.01
CA ASN A 146 -15.08 -4.15 -4.91
C ASN A 146 -15.96 -4.87 -5.95
N ALA A 147 -15.48 -5.00 -7.19
CA ALA A 147 -16.17 -5.76 -8.23
C ALA A 147 -16.36 -7.24 -7.84
N LEU A 148 -15.30 -7.89 -7.34
CA LEU A 148 -15.36 -9.28 -6.84
C LEU A 148 -16.31 -9.43 -5.64
N GLN A 149 -16.38 -8.43 -4.78
CA GLN A 149 -17.34 -8.40 -3.66
C GLN A 149 -18.78 -8.21 -4.14
N LYS A 150 -19.01 -7.50 -5.24
CA LYS A 150 -20.35 -7.36 -5.84
C LYS A 150 -20.82 -8.65 -6.54
N SER A 151 -19.92 -9.34 -7.25
CA SER A 151 -20.24 -10.59 -7.95
C SER A 151 -20.37 -11.79 -7.01
N SER A 152 -19.50 -11.86 -6.01
CA SER A 152 -19.25 -13.10 -5.24
C SER A 152 -19.22 -12.89 -3.73
N GLY A 153 -19.31 -11.64 -3.26
CA GLY A 153 -19.30 -11.30 -1.84
C GLY A 153 -20.64 -11.59 -1.17
N ASN A 154 -20.57 -11.99 0.10
CA ASN A 154 -21.76 -12.16 0.94
C ASN A 154 -22.48 -10.81 1.10
N PRO A 155 -23.83 -10.76 1.16
CA PRO A 155 -24.60 -9.52 1.38
C PRO A 155 -24.08 -8.59 2.50
N ASN A 156 -23.43 -9.14 3.54
CA ASN A 156 -22.81 -8.35 4.61
C ASN A 156 -21.52 -7.63 4.16
N GLN A 157 -20.71 -8.24 3.29
CA GLN A 157 -19.49 -7.63 2.72
C GLN A 157 -19.85 -6.53 1.72
N LYS A 158 -20.96 -6.67 0.97
CA LYS A 158 -21.47 -5.64 0.06
C LYS A 158 -21.83 -4.34 0.78
N LYS A 159 -22.43 -4.42 1.97
CA LYS A 159 -22.74 -3.24 2.80
C LYS A 159 -21.47 -2.52 3.28
N MET A 160 -20.45 -3.28 3.67
CA MET A 160 -19.17 -2.73 4.10
C MET A 160 -18.43 -2.00 2.98
N PHE A 161 -18.36 -2.58 1.78
CA PHE A 161 -17.74 -1.93 0.62
C PHE A 161 -18.48 -0.67 0.17
N LYS A 162 -19.81 -0.64 0.32
CA LYS A 162 -20.60 0.57 0.08
C LYS A 162 -20.18 1.72 1.01
N GLN A 163 -19.94 1.43 2.29
CA GLN A 163 -19.44 2.42 3.26
C GLN A 163 -18.03 2.89 2.92
N LEU A 164 -17.13 1.96 2.57
CA LEU A 164 -15.75 2.30 2.20
C LEU A 164 -15.70 3.16 0.93
N ASN A 165 -16.52 2.84 -0.07
CA ASN A 165 -16.69 3.67 -1.26
C ASN A 165 -17.30 5.05 -0.96
N GLN A 166 -18.25 5.14 -0.04
CA GLN A 166 -18.83 6.42 0.37
C GLN A 166 -17.80 7.30 1.08
N SER A 167 -16.86 6.71 1.83
CA SER A 167 -15.74 7.44 2.44
C SER A 167 -14.66 7.85 1.44
N LEU A 168 -14.57 7.18 0.28
CA LEU A 168 -13.59 7.48 -0.78
C LEU A 168 -14.17 8.31 -1.93
N GLY A 169 -15.49 8.51 -1.97
CA GLY A 169 -16.16 9.32 -2.98
C GLY A 169 -16.09 10.80 -2.60
N TYR A 170 -15.35 11.55 -3.41
CA TYR A 170 -15.60 12.99 -3.59
C TYR A 170 -16.64 13.16 -4.70
#